data_AF-A0A2H9P0B1-F1
#
_entry.id   AF-A0A2H9P0B1-F1
#
_cell.length_a   1.000
_cell.length_b   1.000
_cell.length_c   1.000
_cell.angle_alpha   90.00
_cell.angle_beta   90.00
_cell.angle_gamma   90.00
#
_symmetry.space_group_name_H-M   'P 1'
#
loop_
_entity.id
_entity.type
_entity.pdbx_description
1 polymer ?
#
loop_
_entity_poly.entity_id
_entity_poly.type
_entity_poly.pdbx_seq_one_letter_code
_entity_poly.pdbx_strand_id
1 'polypeptide(L)'
;MNFKSSTTSMALALMALSVISITSIQQDAFAQTTGMSISAIASEGSDTISISGHTKSYVTDITFTVISPSLNVVNIGQVTPDANGNFATEFKVPMWKENGFYTIKAEQSPHGSSLYKMSLRVEVVNGRASETNVSQSTLEKGFVEPTPTVRKELMIKEANSMAGSNTIKISGTTGSANTITLKVLAPNGNVVVVDQFAPSL
;
A
#
# COMPACT_ATOMS: atom_id res chain seq x y z
N MET A 1 -63.70 11.73 34.10
CA MET A 1 -63.86 10.70 33.06
C MET A 1 -62.97 11.10 31.89
N ASN A 2 -61.86 10.40 31.62
CA ASN A 2 -61.79 9.14 30.82
C ASN A 2 -62.27 9.38 29.37
N PHE A 3 -61.56 9.06 28.28
CA PHE A 3 -60.38 8.23 28.02
C PHE A 3 -59.85 8.51 26.59
N LYS A 4 -58.55 8.20 26.39
CA LYS A 4 -57.92 7.64 25.17
C LYS A 4 -57.67 8.58 23.96
N SER A 5 -56.63 8.40 23.16
CA SER A 5 -55.37 7.63 23.17
C SER A 5 -54.70 7.89 21.82
N SER A 6 -53.37 7.68 21.74
CA SER A 6 -52.68 7.29 20.50
C SER A 6 -52.57 8.41 19.45
N THR A 7 -51.43 8.71 18.87
CA THR A 7 -50.41 7.81 18.35
C THR A 7 -49.05 8.52 18.34
N THR A 8 -48.04 7.83 18.84
CA THR A 8 -46.62 8.02 18.51
C THR A 8 -46.49 8.18 16.99
N SER A 9 -46.12 9.36 16.51
CA SER A 9 -45.77 9.53 15.10
C SER A 9 -44.31 9.15 14.93
N MET A 10 -44.06 7.85 14.80
CA MET A 10 -42.77 7.31 14.40
C MET A 10 -42.67 7.51 12.89
N ALA A 11 -41.90 8.50 12.45
CA ALA A 11 -41.61 8.68 11.04
C ALA A 11 -40.66 7.56 10.58
N LEU A 12 -41.19 6.52 9.93
CA LEU A 12 -40.39 5.62 9.12
C LEU A 12 -40.03 6.38 7.83
N ALA A 13 -38.83 6.96 7.79
CA ALA A 13 -38.22 7.35 6.52
C ALA A 13 -37.76 6.07 5.82
N LEU A 14 -38.55 5.53 4.89
CA LEU A 14 -38.05 4.59 3.89
C LEU A 14 -37.05 5.36 3.02
N MET A 15 -35.76 5.28 3.33
CA MET A 15 -34.73 5.60 2.35
C MET A 15 -34.68 4.44 1.36
N ALA A 16 -35.29 4.65 0.19
CA ALA A 16 -34.94 3.85 -0.98
C ALA A 16 -33.47 4.14 -1.30
N LEU A 17 -32.59 3.15 -1.12
CA LEU A 17 -31.24 3.21 -1.70
C LEU A 17 -31.42 3.13 -3.22
N SER A 18 -31.31 4.26 -3.91
CA SER A 18 -31.02 4.26 -5.33
C SER A 18 -29.55 3.90 -5.52
N VAL A 19 -29.30 2.81 -6.25
CA VAL A 19 -27.95 2.52 -6.75
C VAL A 19 -27.70 3.53 -7.86
N ILE A 20 -26.85 4.53 -7.61
CA ILE A 20 -26.36 5.38 -8.69
C ILE A 20 -25.42 4.50 -9.51
N SER A 21 -25.86 4.10 -10.70
CA SER A 21 -25.00 3.52 -11.72
C SER A 21 -23.96 4.57 -12.08
N ILE A 22 -22.76 4.46 -11.52
CA ILE A 22 -21.62 5.20 -12.03
C ILE A 22 -21.37 4.59 -13.40
N THR A 23 -21.57 5.36 -14.47
CA THR A 23 -20.90 5.03 -15.73
C THR A 23 -19.43 5.03 -15.38
N SER A 24 -18.82 3.85 -15.26
CA SER A 24 -17.37 3.74 -15.24
C SER A 24 -16.90 4.55 -16.44
N ILE A 25 -16.27 5.70 -16.19
CA ILE A 25 -15.32 6.20 -17.16
C ILE A 25 -14.37 5.02 -17.28
N GLN A 26 -14.38 4.34 -18.42
CA GLN A 26 -13.35 3.38 -18.75
C GLN A 26 -12.05 4.17 -18.79
N GLN A 27 -11.44 4.36 -17.63
CA GLN A 27 -10.01 4.62 -17.52
C GLN A 27 -9.28 3.28 -17.58
N ASP A 28 -9.66 2.44 -18.53
CA ASP A 28 -8.88 1.25 -18.91
C ASP A 28 -7.67 1.62 -19.79
N ALA A 29 -7.28 2.91 -19.85
CA ALA A 29 -6.26 3.38 -20.78
C ALA A 29 -4.96 3.91 -20.14
N PHE A 30 -4.87 4.15 -18.82
CA PHE A 30 -3.65 4.76 -18.25
C PHE A 30 -3.23 4.32 -16.84
N ALA A 31 -3.70 3.18 -16.31
CA ALA A 31 -2.95 2.52 -15.24
C ALA A 31 -1.77 1.75 -15.85
N GLN A 32 -0.83 2.44 -16.50
CA GLN A 32 0.48 1.89 -16.80
C GLN A 32 1.17 1.68 -15.45
N THR A 33 0.96 0.51 -14.83
CA THR A 33 1.70 0.08 -13.65
C THR A 33 3.17 0.16 -14.02
N THR A 34 3.85 1.22 -13.58
CA THR A 34 5.24 1.51 -13.94
C THR A 34 6.12 1.12 -12.77
N GLY A 35 7.38 0.80 -13.03
CA GLY A 35 8.39 0.59 -12.00
C GLY A 35 8.86 -0.85 -11.90
N MET A 36 9.47 -1.17 -10.76
CA MET A 36 10.23 -2.38 -10.53
C MET A 36 10.09 -2.84 -9.07
N SER A 37 10.15 -4.15 -8.86
CA SER A 37 10.34 -4.76 -7.56
C SER A 37 11.62 -5.59 -7.56
N ILE A 38 12.29 -5.63 -6.42
CA ILE A 38 13.46 -6.49 -6.20
C ILE A 38 13.40 -7.13 -4.81
N SER A 39 13.92 -8.34 -4.70
CA SER A 39 14.14 -9.06 -3.47
C SER A 39 15.53 -9.70 -3.46
N ALA A 40 16.10 -9.83 -2.26
CA ALA A 40 17.30 -10.59 -2.00
C ALA A 40 17.02 -11.63 -0.92
N ILE A 41 17.41 -12.87 -1.17
CA ILE A 41 17.22 -14.00 -0.26
C ILE A 41 18.54 -14.77 -0.13
N ALA A 42 18.89 -15.09 1.11
CA ALA A 42 20.02 -15.98 1.43
C ALA A 42 19.76 -16.68 2.77
N SER A 43 20.18 -17.94 2.88
CA SER A 43 20.22 -18.64 4.16
C SER A 43 21.48 -18.24 4.95
N GLU A 44 21.41 -18.36 6.27
CA GLU A 44 22.57 -18.17 7.15
C GLU A 44 23.75 -19.05 6.70
N GLY A 45 24.91 -18.42 6.52
CA GLY A 45 26.14 -19.10 6.09
C GLY A 45 26.20 -19.46 4.61
N SER A 46 25.27 -18.95 3.77
CA SER A 46 25.26 -19.21 2.34
C SER A 46 26.44 -18.52 1.61
N ASP A 47 26.99 -19.20 0.61
CA ASP A 47 27.97 -18.62 -0.31
C ASP A 47 27.29 -17.85 -1.46
N THR A 48 25.96 -17.82 -1.49
CA THR A 48 25.15 -17.21 -2.54
C THR A 48 24.05 -16.33 -1.96
N ILE A 49 23.78 -15.22 -2.66
CA ILE A 49 22.60 -14.39 -2.46
C ILE A 49 21.80 -14.42 -3.76
N SER A 50 20.56 -14.90 -3.68
CA SER A 50 19.63 -14.93 -4.81
C SER A 50 18.89 -13.61 -4.89
N ILE A 51 18.92 -12.99 -6.06
CA ILE A 51 18.20 -11.76 -6.38
C ILE A 51 17.09 -12.10 -7.35
N SER A 52 15.88 -11.62 -7.08
CA SER A 52 14.76 -11.77 -8.01
C SER A 52 13.92 -10.50 -8.04
N GLY A 53 13.13 -10.33 -9.08
CA GLY A 53 12.29 -9.15 -9.21
C GLY A 53 11.36 -9.21 -10.40
N HIS A 54 10.54 -8.17 -10.49
CA HIS A 54 9.63 -7.94 -11.60
C HIS A 54 9.75 -6.49 -12.05
N THR A 55 9.76 -6.25 -13.35
CA THR A 55 9.76 -4.92 -13.95
C THR A 55 8.69 -4.80 -15.01
N LYS A 56 8.17 -3.58 -15.18
CA LYS A 56 7.23 -3.25 -16.25
C LYS A 56 7.93 -2.68 -17.48
N SER A 57 9.25 -2.50 -17.43
CA SER A 57 10.07 -2.14 -18.59
C SER A 57 10.49 -3.40 -19.35
N TYR A 58 10.19 -3.45 -20.65
CA TYR A 58 10.50 -4.58 -21.55
C TYR A 58 11.64 -4.29 -22.53
N VAL A 59 12.30 -3.14 -22.39
CA VAL A 59 13.19 -2.60 -23.45
C VAL A 59 14.65 -2.48 -23.04
N THR A 60 14.99 -2.71 -21.77
CA THR A 60 16.36 -2.58 -21.27
C THR A 60 16.69 -3.60 -20.19
N ASP A 61 17.97 -3.96 -20.10
CA ASP A 61 18.49 -4.82 -19.04
C ASP A 61 18.53 -4.12 -17.68
N ILE A 62 18.45 -4.91 -16.61
CA ILE A 62 18.73 -4.46 -15.24
C ILE A 62 20.23 -4.61 -15.01
N THR A 63 20.90 -3.52 -14.66
CA THR A 63 22.28 -3.52 -14.19
C THR A 63 22.31 -3.53 -12.67
N PHE A 64 23.15 -4.37 -12.10
CA PHE A 64 23.40 -4.44 -10.67
C PHE A 64 24.81 -3.97 -10.34
N THR A 65 24.93 -3.19 -9.28
CA THR A 65 26.21 -2.75 -8.73
C THR A 65 26.26 -3.08 -7.25
N VAL A 66 27.22 -3.90 -6.83
CA VAL A 66 27.42 -4.25 -5.43
C VAL A 66 28.54 -3.41 -4.85
N ILE A 67 28.24 -2.71 -3.76
CA ILE A 67 29.13 -1.78 -3.06
C ILE A 67 29.47 -2.35 -1.68
N SER A 68 30.77 -2.39 -1.36
CA SER A 68 31.28 -2.84 -0.05
C SER A 68 30.99 -1.86 1.09
N PRO A 69 31.13 -2.31 2.35
CA PRO A 69 31.10 -1.40 3.51
C PRO A 69 32.06 -0.21 3.39
N SER A 70 33.25 -0.41 2.80
CA SER A 70 34.23 0.63 2.49
C SER A 70 33.91 1.50 1.26
N LEU A 71 32.73 1.33 0.66
CA LEU A 71 32.23 2.08 -0.51
C LEU A 71 32.93 1.76 -1.85
N ASN A 72 33.59 0.61 -1.96
CA ASN A 72 34.18 0.13 -3.22
C ASN A 72 33.16 -0.70 -4.02
N VAL A 73 33.20 -0.61 -5.35
CA VAL A 73 32.42 -1.53 -6.21
C VAL A 73 33.14 -2.88 -6.26
N VAL A 74 32.46 -3.94 -5.82
CA VAL A 74 33.04 -5.30 -5.71
C VAL A 74 32.43 -6.31 -6.67
N ASN A 75 31.26 -6.02 -7.24
CA ASN A 75 30.61 -6.88 -8.22
C ASN A 75 29.68 -6.06 -9.11
N ILE A 76 29.59 -6.44 -10.38
CA ILE A 76 28.65 -5.90 -11.36
C ILE A 76 27.97 -7.09 -12.05
N GLY A 77 26.66 -7.02 -12.18
CA GLY A 77 25.87 -8.02 -12.90
C GLY A 77 24.87 -7.35 -13.83
N GLN A 78 24.38 -8.10 -14.81
CA GLN A 78 23.33 -7.64 -15.72
C GLN A 78 22.38 -8.78 -16.02
N VAL A 79 21.09 -8.49 -16.10
CA VAL A 79 20.06 -9.47 -16.47
C VAL A 79 19.01 -8.83 -17.37
N THR A 80 18.65 -9.53 -18.42
CA THR A 80 17.50 -9.19 -19.27
C THR A 80 16.25 -9.80 -18.64
N PRO A 81 15.18 -9.02 -18.40
CA PRO A 81 13.90 -9.58 -17.98
C PRO A 81 13.34 -10.56 -19.02
N ASP A 82 12.54 -11.52 -18.57
CA ASP A 82 11.74 -12.36 -19.45
C ASP A 82 10.58 -11.57 -20.10
N ALA A 83 9.82 -12.23 -20.98
CA ALA A 83 8.68 -11.63 -21.67
C ALA A 83 7.56 -11.14 -20.72
N ASN A 84 7.52 -11.64 -19.48
CA ASN A 84 6.57 -11.23 -18.44
C ASN A 84 7.16 -10.15 -17.52
N GLY A 85 8.40 -9.72 -17.74
CA GLY A 85 9.10 -8.75 -16.90
C GLY A 85 9.74 -9.36 -15.64
N ASN A 86 9.76 -10.67 -15.47
CA ASN A 86 10.44 -11.30 -14.34
C ASN A 86 11.93 -11.42 -14.61
N PHE A 87 12.74 -11.31 -13.56
CA PHE A 87 14.18 -11.56 -13.64
C PHE A 87 14.70 -12.20 -12.36
N ALA A 88 15.79 -12.94 -12.49
CA ALA A 88 16.52 -13.49 -11.37
C ALA A 88 18.02 -13.57 -11.69
N THR A 89 18.85 -13.41 -10.68
CA THR A 89 20.30 -13.60 -10.76
C THR A 89 20.85 -14.02 -9.40
N GLU A 90 22.10 -14.44 -9.35
CA GLU A 90 22.79 -14.80 -8.10
C GLU A 90 24.12 -14.07 -7.98
N PHE A 91 24.45 -13.65 -6.76
CA PHE A 91 25.78 -13.18 -6.42
C PHE A 91 26.52 -14.17 -5.54
N LYS A 92 27.76 -14.50 -5.93
CA LYS A 92 28.66 -15.33 -5.13
C LYS A 92 29.40 -14.45 -4.12
N VAL A 93 29.20 -14.74 -2.84
CA VAL A 93 29.71 -13.98 -1.69
C VAL A 93 31.17 -14.27 -1.32
N PRO A 94 31.78 -15.44 -1.57
CA PRO A 94 33.17 -15.71 -1.15
C PRO A 94 34.24 -14.74 -1.68
N MET A 95 33.91 -13.95 -2.70
CA MET A 95 34.78 -12.91 -3.25
C MET A 95 34.65 -11.56 -2.51
N TRP A 96 33.66 -11.40 -1.63
CA TRP A 96 33.40 -10.20 -0.83
C TRP A 96 34.17 -10.30 0.49
N LYS A 97 35.27 -9.53 0.59
CA LYS A 97 36.29 -9.71 1.63
C LYS A 97 36.07 -8.94 2.93
N GLU A 98 35.17 -7.98 2.94
CA GLU A 98 34.88 -7.16 4.11
C GLU A 98 33.70 -7.75 4.87
N ASN A 99 33.73 -7.64 6.20
CA ASN A 99 32.57 -7.95 7.01
C ASN A 99 31.66 -6.71 7.11
N GLY A 100 30.35 -6.92 7.09
CA GLY A 100 29.33 -5.88 7.26
C GLY A 100 28.32 -5.83 6.11
N PHE A 101 27.61 -4.70 6.02
CA PHE A 101 26.54 -4.52 5.04
C PHE A 101 27.06 -4.11 3.67
N TYR A 102 26.85 -4.97 2.69
CA TYR A 102 26.99 -4.66 1.27
C TYR A 102 25.69 -4.03 0.76
N THR A 103 25.82 -3.07 -0.16
CA THR A 103 24.67 -2.46 -0.85
C THR A 103 24.58 -2.97 -2.27
N ILE A 104 23.48 -3.65 -2.60
CA ILE A 104 23.16 -4.10 -3.95
C ILE A 104 22.25 -3.05 -4.57
N LYS A 105 22.75 -2.31 -5.55
CA LYS A 105 21.96 -1.39 -6.37
C LYS A 105 21.45 -2.10 -7.61
N ALA A 106 20.19 -1.90 -7.97
CA ALA A 106 19.61 -2.35 -9.22
C ALA A 106 19.10 -1.12 -10.00
N GLU A 107 19.48 -1.01 -11.26
CA GLU A 107 19.10 0.12 -12.13
C GLU A 107 18.70 -0.39 -13.51
N GLN A 108 17.52 0.02 -13.99
CA GLN A 108 16.99 -0.39 -15.28
C GLN A 108 16.43 0.82 -16.05
N SER A 109 17.30 1.55 -16.76
CA SER A 109 16.83 2.65 -17.60
C SER A 109 17.93 3.16 -18.55
N PRO A 110 17.58 3.65 -19.75
CA PRO A 110 18.48 4.51 -20.52
C PRO A 110 18.65 5.92 -19.92
N HIS A 111 17.70 6.40 -19.08
CA HIS A 111 17.57 7.82 -18.68
C HIS A 111 17.26 8.08 -17.19
N GLY A 112 17.42 7.10 -16.31
CA GLY A 112 17.61 7.35 -14.88
C GLY A 112 16.36 7.63 -14.02
N SER A 113 15.16 7.24 -14.46
CA SER A 113 13.94 7.31 -13.63
C SER A 113 14.11 6.59 -12.29
N SER A 114 13.73 7.24 -11.19
CA SER A 114 13.78 6.65 -9.84
C SER A 114 12.86 5.44 -9.68
N LEU A 115 11.84 5.30 -10.53
CA LEU A 115 10.95 4.12 -10.54
C LEU A 115 11.68 2.82 -10.90
N TYR A 116 12.86 2.91 -11.51
CA TYR A 116 13.65 1.74 -11.91
C TYR A 116 15.02 1.73 -11.25
N LYS A 117 15.16 2.37 -10.08
CA LYS A 117 16.38 2.40 -9.27
C LYS A 117 16.06 1.96 -7.85
N MET A 118 16.77 0.96 -7.36
CA MET A 118 16.48 0.33 -6.08
C MET A 118 17.77 -0.09 -5.37
N SER A 119 17.74 -0.17 -4.04
CA SER A 119 18.93 -0.54 -3.25
C SER A 119 18.57 -1.44 -2.08
N LEU A 120 19.17 -2.64 -2.06
CA LEU A 120 19.04 -3.58 -0.95
C LEU A 120 20.34 -3.60 -0.16
N ARG A 121 20.22 -3.90 1.14
CA ARG A 121 21.37 -4.15 2.01
C ARG A 121 21.36 -5.60 2.44
N VAL A 122 22.52 -6.24 2.34
CA VAL A 122 22.74 -7.63 2.72
C VAL A 122 23.99 -7.68 3.58
N GLU A 123 23.96 -8.47 4.65
CA GLU A 123 25.09 -8.59 5.55
C GLU A 123 25.97 -9.78 5.14
N VAL A 124 27.28 -9.57 5.22
CA VAL A 124 28.29 -10.60 5.01
C VAL A 124 29.23 -10.67 6.19
N VAL A 125 29.46 -11.89 6.67
CA VAL A 125 30.37 -12.19 7.77
C VAL A 125 31.29 -13.34 7.35
N ASN A 126 32.60 -13.11 7.41
CA ASN A 126 33.65 -14.08 7.05
C ASN A 126 33.48 -14.67 5.65
N GLY A 127 33.10 -13.83 4.68
CA GLY A 127 32.90 -14.25 3.29
C GLY A 127 31.64 -15.09 3.05
N ARG A 128 30.69 -15.08 3.97
CA ARG A 128 29.38 -15.75 3.86
C ARG A 128 28.24 -14.79 4.12
N ALA A 129 27.10 -15.01 3.50
CA ALA A 129 25.88 -14.24 3.74
C ALA A 129 25.29 -14.59 5.12
N SER A 130 24.82 -13.57 5.83
CA SER A 130 23.86 -13.76 6.93
C SER A 130 22.48 -14.11 6.34
N GLU A 131 21.58 -14.66 7.16
CA GLU A 131 20.18 -14.83 6.78
C GLU A 131 19.59 -13.51 6.24
N THR A 132 19.08 -13.56 5.01
CA THR A 132 18.62 -12.39 4.27
C THR A 132 17.24 -12.68 3.70
N ASN A 133 16.30 -11.78 3.96
CA ASN A 133 15.00 -11.71 3.29
C ASN A 133 14.55 -10.26 3.25
N VAL A 134 15.01 -9.54 2.22
CA VAL A 134 14.74 -8.10 2.06
C VAL A 134 14.14 -7.85 0.69
N SER A 135 13.22 -6.89 0.61
CA SER A 135 12.60 -6.51 -0.65
C SER A 135 12.25 -5.03 -0.70
N GLN A 136 12.16 -4.51 -1.91
CA GLN A 136 11.68 -3.17 -2.21
C GLN A 136 10.76 -3.23 -3.44
N SER A 137 9.89 -2.24 -3.58
CA SER A 137 9.01 -2.10 -4.75
C SER A 137 8.68 -0.64 -5.01
N THR A 138 8.85 -0.20 -6.25
CA THR A 138 8.32 1.05 -6.79
C THR A 138 7.13 0.81 -7.71
N LEU A 139 6.76 -0.47 -7.96
CA LEU A 139 5.55 -0.80 -8.69
C LEU A 139 4.38 -0.10 -8.02
N GLU A 140 3.72 0.80 -8.75
CA GLU A 140 2.44 1.31 -8.33
C GLU A 140 1.52 0.13 -8.10
N LYS A 141 1.10 -0.06 -6.85
CA LYS A 141 -0.11 -0.79 -6.57
C LYS A 141 -1.20 0.08 -7.17
N GLY A 142 -1.65 -0.26 -8.38
CA GLY A 142 -2.82 0.38 -8.98
C GLY A 142 -3.89 0.51 -7.92
N PHE A 143 -4.62 1.63 -7.90
CA PHE A 143 -5.64 1.95 -6.89
C PHE A 143 -6.26 0.65 -6.40
N VAL A 144 -5.86 0.23 -5.19
CA VAL A 144 -6.61 -0.81 -4.50
C VAL A 144 -7.95 -0.14 -4.36
N GLU A 145 -8.94 -0.57 -5.16
CA GLU A 145 -10.32 -0.27 -4.87
C GLU A 145 -10.42 -0.61 -3.39
N PRO A 146 -10.58 0.38 -2.49
CA PRO A 146 -10.47 0.11 -1.07
C PRO A 146 -11.53 -0.94 -0.83
N THR A 147 -11.11 -2.20 -0.62
CA THR A 147 -12.04 -3.23 -0.24
C THR A 147 -12.67 -2.64 1.01
N PRO A 148 -13.96 -2.27 0.99
CA PRO A 148 -14.53 -1.58 2.12
C PRO A 148 -14.37 -2.55 3.26
N THR A 149 -13.38 -2.29 4.12
CA THR A 149 -13.23 -3.01 5.35
C THR A 149 -14.35 -2.44 6.18
N VAL A 150 -15.54 -3.04 6.02
CA VAL A 150 -16.64 -2.82 6.94
C VAL A 150 -16.07 -3.29 8.27
N ARG A 151 -15.54 -2.35 9.07
CA ARG A 151 -15.23 -2.64 10.45
C ARG A 151 -16.56 -3.01 11.07
N LYS A 152 -16.78 -4.32 11.30
CA LYS A 152 -17.99 -4.85 11.93
C LYS A 152 -18.30 -4.14 13.26
N GLU A 153 -17.30 -3.52 13.87
CA GLU A 153 -17.41 -2.83 15.15
C GLU A 153 -17.64 -1.32 15.02
N LEU A 154 -17.50 -0.71 13.83
CA LEU A 154 -17.81 0.71 13.60
C LEU A 154 -19.24 0.85 13.08
N MET A 155 -20.16 1.26 13.95
CA MET A 155 -21.58 1.40 13.63
C MET A 155 -22.14 2.70 14.21
N ILE A 156 -22.95 3.41 13.41
CA ILE A 156 -23.82 4.48 13.94
C ILE A 156 -25.05 3.79 14.51
N LYS A 157 -25.34 4.03 15.79
CA LYS A 157 -26.52 3.52 16.48
C LYS A 157 -27.71 4.47 16.31
N GLU A 158 -27.46 5.76 16.50
CA GLU A 158 -28.48 6.79 16.37
C GLU A 158 -27.89 8.03 15.69
N ALA A 159 -28.68 8.62 14.81
CA ALA A 159 -28.44 9.95 14.27
C ALA A 159 -29.78 10.68 14.24
N ASN A 160 -30.01 11.59 15.19
CA ASN A 160 -31.26 12.29 15.32
C ASN A 160 -31.07 13.81 15.40
N SER A 161 -32.11 14.51 14.97
CA SER A 161 -32.19 15.96 15.04
C SER A 161 -33.66 16.36 15.20
N MET A 162 -33.90 17.48 15.87
CA MET A 162 -35.23 18.08 15.96
C MET A 162 -35.45 19.02 14.77
N ALA A 163 -36.67 19.10 14.26
CA ALA A 163 -37.01 20.05 13.20
C ALA A 163 -36.69 21.49 13.64
N GLY A 164 -35.95 22.22 12.81
CA GLY A 164 -35.46 23.57 13.13
C GLY A 164 -34.17 23.62 13.96
N SER A 165 -33.58 22.47 14.32
CA SER A 165 -32.28 22.39 14.98
C SER A 165 -31.13 22.52 13.98
N ASN A 166 -30.09 23.25 14.37
CA ASN A 166 -28.80 23.29 13.67
C ASN A 166 -27.83 22.20 14.16
N THR A 167 -28.26 21.37 15.11
CA THR A 167 -27.44 20.32 15.73
C THR A 167 -28.03 18.95 15.41
N ILE A 168 -27.16 18.03 14.97
CA ILE A 168 -27.45 16.61 14.81
C ILE A 168 -26.69 15.88 15.92
N LYS A 169 -27.39 15.05 16.70
CA LYS A 169 -26.74 14.17 17.68
C LYS A 169 -26.50 12.82 17.03
N ILE A 170 -25.25 12.35 17.10
CA ILE A 170 -24.82 11.09 16.50
C ILE A 170 -24.18 10.25 17.60
N SER A 171 -24.62 9.00 17.74
CA SER A 171 -24.04 8.01 18.65
C SER A 171 -23.70 6.74 17.88
N GLY A 172 -22.68 6.02 18.35
CA GLY A 172 -22.20 4.83 17.67
C GLY A 172 -21.26 4.00 18.54
N THR A 173 -20.79 2.89 17.97
CA THR A 173 -19.73 2.07 18.54
C THR A 173 -18.56 1.99 17.58
N THR A 174 -17.38 1.75 18.13
CA THR A 174 -16.15 1.45 17.40
C THR A 174 -15.33 0.49 18.25
N GLY A 175 -14.63 -0.46 17.63
CA GLY A 175 -13.60 -1.26 18.31
C GLY A 175 -12.19 -0.66 18.20
N SER A 176 -12.09 0.51 17.57
CA SER A 176 -10.83 1.25 17.42
C SER A 176 -10.75 2.38 18.43
N ALA A 177 -9.63 2.47 19.15
CA ALA A 177 -9.28 3.61 20.02
C ALA A 177 -8.77 4.83 19.22
N ASN A 178 -8.50 4.67 17.93
CA ASN A 178 -8.02 5.76 17.08
C ASN A 178 -9.12 6.77 16.74
N THR A 179 -8.71 8.01 16.46
CA THR A 179 -9.57 9.11 16.02
C THR A 179 -10.47 8.71 14.86
N ILE A 180 -11.75 9.09 14.95
CA ILE A 180 -12.77 8.91 13.92
C ILE A 180 -13.03 10.24 13.25
N THR A 181 -13.09 10.24 11.91
CA THR A 181 -13.54 11.38 11.11
C THR A 181 -14.98 11.16 10.67
N LEU A 182 -15.86 12.11 10.98
CA LEU A 182 -17.22 12.18 10.45
C LEU A 182 -17.28 13.18 9.31
N LYS A 183 -18.02 12.84 8.26
CA LYS A 183 -18.37 13.73 7.16
C LYS A 183 -19.88 13.79 7.03
N VAL A 184 -20.43 15.01 7.04
CA VAL A 184 -21.82 15.24 6.66
C VAL A 184 -21.83 15.65 5.21
N LEU A 185 -22.60 14.93 4.39
CA LEU A 185 -22.77 15.21 2.98
C LEU A 185 -24.13 15.88 2.76
N ALA A 186 -24.15 16.91 1.92
CA ALA A 186 -25.38 17.46 1.38
C ALA A 186 -26.00 16.47 0.37
N PRO A 187 -27.29 16.62 0.02
CA PRO A 187 -27.96 15.75 -0.94
C PRO A 187 -27.30 15.70 -2.33
N ASN A 188 -26.54 16.74 -2.69
CA ASN A 188 -25.76 16.81 -3.93
C ASN A 188 -24.39 16.08 -3.85
N GLY A 189 -24.09 15.41 -2.73
CA GLY A 189 -22.85 14.69 -2.51
C GLY A 189 -21.67 15.55 -2.01
N ASN A 190 -21.85 16.86 -1.86
CA ASN A 190 -20.79 17.73 -1.35
C ASN A 190 -20.62 17.54 0.16
N VAL A 191 -19.38 17.50 0.63
CA VAL A 191 -19.08 17.52 2.06
C VAL A 191 -19.35 18.91 2.60
N VAL A 192 -20.27 19.03 3.56
CA VAL A 192 -20.64 20.29 4.19
C VAL A 192 -20.06 20.47 5.58
N VAL A 193 -19.78 19.37 6.29
CA VAL A 193 -19.13 19.39 7.60
C VAL A 193 -18.15 18.23 7.70
N VAL A 194 -16.99 18.49 8.30
CA VAL A 194 -16.03 17.47 8.72
C VAL A 194 -15.76 17.69 10.19
N ASP A 195 -15.82 16.61 10.98
CA ASP A 195 -15.45 16.64 12.38
C ASP A 195 -14.59 15.42 12.73
N GLN A 196 -13.80 15.53 13.79
CA GLN A 196 -12.94 14.45 14.27
C GLN A 196 -13.01 14.33 15.79
N PHE A 197 -13.19 13.11 16.27
CA PHE A 197 -13.18 12.85 17.71
C PHE A 197 -12.48 11.53 18.03
N ALA A 198 -11.86 11.49 19.21
CA ALA A 198 -11.32 10.26 19.78
C ALA A 198 -12.46 9.52 20.51
N PRO A 199 -12.65 8.22 20.28
CA PRO A 199 -13.65 7.43 21.00
C PRO A 199 -13.36 7.40 22.50
N SER A 200 -14.40 7.58 23.32
CA SER A 200 -14.33 7.24 24.74
C SER A 200 -14.38 5.72 24.87
N LEU A 201 -13.25 5.10 25.25
CA LEU A 201 -13.19 3.67 25.60
C LEU A 201 -13.95 3.37 26.89
#